data_AF-A0A518BEG1-F1
#
_entry.id   AF-A0A518BEG1-F1
#
_cell.length_a   1.000
_cell.length_b   1.000
_cell.length_c   1.000
_cell.angle_alpha   90.00
_cell.angle_beta   90.00
_cell.angle_gamma   90.00
#
_symmetry.space_group_name_H-M   'P 1'
#
loop_
_entity.id
_entity.type
_entity.pdbx_description
1 polymer ?
#
loop_
_entity_poly.entity_id
_entity_poly.type
_entity_poly.pdbx_seq_one_letter_code
_entity_poly.pdbx_strand_id
1 'polypeptide(L)' 'MRGALEPLAGVGDIDVLPGRKEFWVAFDPEQVDLATLLSSLEAAGEPAKPAQ' A
#
# COMPACT_ATOMS: atom_id res chain seq x y z
N MET A 1 2.26 -1.87 -8.57
CA MET A 1 2.18 -2.21 -7.14
C MET A 1 3.13 -1.38 -6.29
N ARG A 2 4.46 -1.56 -6.34
CA ARG A 2 5.39 -0.76 -5.50
C ARG A 2 5.37 0.75 -5.79
N GLY A 3 5.42 1.15 -7.06
CA GLY A 3 5.57 2.56 -7.44
C GLY A 3 4.39 3.50 -7.09
N ALA A 4 3.23 2.97 -6.69
CA ALA A 4 2.08 3.80 -6.28
C ALA A 4 2.16 4.24 -4.80
N LEU A 5 2.86 3.47 -3.96
CA LEU A 5 3.00 3.72 -2.53
C LEU A 5 4.38 4.27 -2.16
N GLU A 6 5.43 3.93 -2.91
CA GLU A 6 6.79 4.48 -2.76
C GLU A 6 6.89 6.02 -2.66
N PRO A 7 6.10 6.84 -3.38
CA PRO A 7 6.20 8.30 -3.26
C PRO A 7 5.50 8.87 -2.02
N LEU A 8 4.76 8.06 -1.24
CA LEU A 8 4.05 8.54 -0.06
C LEU A 8 5.01 8.63 1.14
N ALA A 9 5.05 9.81 1.76
CA ALA A 9 5.79 10.01 3.01
C ALA A 9 5.22 9.09 4.10
N GLY A 10 6.09 8.39 4.83
CA GLY A 10 5.69 7.43 5.86
C GLY A 10 5.48 6.00 5.35
N VAL A 11 5.52 5.73 4.04
CA VAL A 11 5.57 4.35 3.53
C VAL A 11 6.99 3.80 3.67
N GLY A 12 7.09 2.64 4.31
CA GLY A 12 8.33 1.88 4.48
C GLY A 12 8.35 0.65 3.56
N ASP A 13 8.63 -0.52 4.16
CA ASP A 13 8.77 -1.76 3.41
C ASP A 13 7.46 -2.24 2.79
N ILE A 14 7.56 -2.70 1.54
CA ILE A 14 6.46 -3.33 0.79
C ILE A 14 6.89 -4.73 0.40
N ASP A 15 6.26 -5.74 1.02
CA ASP A 15 6.50 -7.15 0.76
C ASP A 15 5.34 -7.77 -0.02
N VAL A 16 5.61 -8.18 -1.26
CA VAL A 16 4.63 -8.85 -2.11
C VAL A 16 4.77 -10.35 -1.93
N LEU A 17 3.68 -11.03 -1.55
CA LEU A 17 3.68 -12.47 -1.35
C LEU A 17 3.62 -13.20 -2.70
N PRO A 18 4.67 -13.94 -3.10
CA PRO A 18 4.68 -14.64 -4.39
C PRO A 18 3.55 -15.68 -4.44
N GLY A 19 2.82 -15.72 -5.57
CA GLY A 19 1.72 -16.66 -5.76
C GLY A 19 0.43 -16.31 -5.01
N ARG A 20 0.39 -15.21 -4.26
CA ARG A 20 -0.82 -14.65 -3.65
C ARG A 20 -1.11 -13.26 -4.22
N LYS A 21 -2.38 -12.88 -4.26
CA LYS A 21 -2.79 -11.48 -4.57
C LYS A 21 -2.77 -10.63 -3.28
N GLU A 22 -1.78 -10.85 -2.44
CA GLU A 22 -1.63 -10.24 -1.13
C GLU A 22 -0.25 -9.60 -1.02
N PHE A 23 -0.17 -8.47 -0.33
CA PHE A 23 1.07 -7.78 -0.03
C PHE A 23 0.94 -7.12 1.34
N TRP A 24 2.09 -6.90 1.95
CA TRP A 24 2.23 -6.23 3.24
C TRP A 24 2.88 -4.88 3.01
N VAL A 25 2.39 -3.87 3.71
CA VAL A 25 2.95 -2.51 3.69
C VAL A 25 3.20 -2.10 5.12
N ALA A 26 4.45 -1.86 5.46
CA ALA A 26 4.81 -1.14 6.67
C ALA A 26 4.65 0.36 6.40
N PHE A 27 3.93 1.07 7.27
CA PHE A 27 3.77 2.51 7.17
C PHE A 27 3.66 3.16 8.54
N ASP A 28 4.02 4.43 8.60
CA ASP A 28 3.89 5.29 9.78
C ASP A 28 2.50 5.95 9.81
N PRO A 29 1.62 5.57 10.77
CA PRO A 29 0.27 6.10 10.86
C PRO A 29 0.20 7.58 11.24
N GLU A 30 1.29 8.19 11.72
CA GLU A 30 1.34 9.64 11.98
C GLU A 30 1.56 10.45 10.69
N GLN A 31 2.08 9.81 9.63
CA GLN A 31 2.41 10.45 8.35
C GLN A 31 1.42 10.09 7.23
N VAL A 32 0.95 8.84 7.21
CA VAL A 32 0.01 8.35 6.20
C VAL A 32 -0.99 7.39 6.82
N ASP A 33 -2.27 7.56 6.48
CA ASP A 33 -3.33 6.67 6.94
C ASP A 33 -3.67 5.58 5.92
N LEU A 34 -4.36 4.55 6.38
CA LEU A 34 -4.77 3.43 5.54
C LEU A 34 -5.66 3.87 4.37
N ALA A 35 -6.53 4.87 4.58
CA ALA A 35 -7.43 5.36 3.54
C ALA A 35 -6.65 5.98 2.36
N THR A 36 -5.63 6.78 2.67
CA THR A 36 -4.73 7.40 1.69
C THR A 36 -3.98 6.34 0.89
N LEU A 37 -3.43 5.32 1.56
CA LEU A 37 -2.76 4.19 0.87
C LEU A 37 -3.69 3.51 -0.12
N LEU A 38 -4.93 3.21 0.28
CA LEU A 38 -5.92 2.56 -0.57
C LEU A 38 -6.33 3.46 -1.76
N SER A 39 -6.55 4.75 -1.52
CA SER A 39 -6.89 5.71 -2.58
C SER A 39 -5.76 5.90 -3.58
N SER A 40 -4.49 5.91 -3.14
CA SER A 40 -3.34 5.98 -4.04
C SER A 40 -3.22 4.74 -4.93
N LEU A 41 -3.47 3.55 -4.37
CA LEU A 41 -3.52 2.30 -5.12
C LEU A 41 -4.65 2.27 -6.14
N GLU A 42 -5.84 2.74 -5.75
CA GLU A 42 -6.99 2.86 -6.64
C GLU A 42 -6.72 3.85 -7.80
N ALA A 43 -6.13 5.01 -7.50
CA ALA A 43 -5.74 6.00 -8.52
C ALA A 43 -4.67 5.46 -9.49
N ALA A 44 -3.82 4.53 -9.05
CA ALA A 44 -2.85 3.83 -9.88
C ALA A 44 -3.46 2.66 -10.67
N GLY A 45 -4.77 2.42 -10.57
CA GLY A 45 -5.46 1.33 -11.26
C GLY A 45 -5.28 -0.05 -10.61
N GLU A 46 -4.83 -0.09 -9.35
CA GLU A 46 -4.56 -1.31 -8.61
C GLU A 46 -5.36 -1.35 -7.29
N PRO A 47 -6.70 -1.44 -7.34
CA PRO A 47 -7.53 -1.41 -6.14
C PRO A 47 -7.16 -2.58 -5.20
N ALA A 48 -6.89 -2.24 -3.95
CA ALA A 48 -6.59 -3.19 -2.88
C ALA A 48 -7.64 -3.10 -1.77
N LYS A 49 -7.68 -4.13 -0.92
CA LYS A 49 -8.50 -4.15 0.28
C LYS A 49 -7.67 -4.70 1.45
N PRO A 50 -7.94 -4.27 2.69
CA PRO A 50 -7.30 -4.86 3.86
C PRO A 50 -7.57 -6.37 3.92
N ALA A 51 -6.57 -7.15 4.34
CA ALA A 51 -6.77 -8.56 4.67
C ALA A 51 -7.65 -8.63 5.94
N GLN A 52 -8.75 -9.39 5.88
CA GLN A 52 -9.64 -9.65 7.02
C GLN A 52 -9.22 -10.90 7.78
#